data_AF-A0A097EGW4-F1
#
_entry.id   AF-A0A097EGW4-F1
#
_cell.length_a   1.000
_cell.length_b   1.000
_cell.length_c   1.000
_cell.angle_alpha   90.00
_cell.angle_beta   90.00
_cell.angle_gamma   90.00
#
_symmetry.space_group_name_H-M   'P 1'
#
loop_
_entity.id
_entity.type
_entity.pdbx_description
1 polymer ?
#
loop_
_entity_poly.entity_id
_entity_poly.type
_entity_poly.pdbx_seq_one_letter_code
_entity_poly.pdbx_strand_id
1 'polypeptide(L)'
;MIVKTLAARFALVFSCALMTATPAFAQFWQCAPYAREISGIDLHGNANTWWGQAAGRYERGHAPKVGAVLAFQSTRRMRVGHVAMVSQVVSDREVLLTHANWSRPGGIERNVRAIDVSAAGDWSEVKVWYGPNGGLGTSSYPTNGFIYSGHAPAIDTDAAPASDAAVDTSIIATAAAVPVVPVAGR
;
A
#
# COMPACT_ATOMS: atom_id res chain seq x y z
N MET A 1 -5.03 -9.74 -67.02
CA MET A 1 -5.58 -9.14 -65.78
C MET A 1 -5.29 -10.04 -64.55
N ILE A 2 -4.03 -10.37 -64.28
CA ILE A 2 -3.68 -11.29 -63.15
C ILE A 2 -2.52 -10.73 -62.28
N VAL A 3 -1.69 -9.82 -62.82
CA VAL A 3 -0.53 -9.26 -62.10
C VAL A 3 -0.88 -8.06 -61.19
N LYS A 4 -1.95 -7.31 -61.51
CA LYS A 4 -2.33 -6.10 -60.75
C LYS A 4 -3.01 -6.36 -59.41
N THR A 5 -3.55 -7.56 -59.18
CA THR A 5 -4.26 -7.94 -57.93
C THR A 5 -3.35 -8.58 -56.88
N LEU A 6 -2.12 -8.95 -57.20
CA LEU A 6 -1.16 -9.49 -56.24
C LEU A 6 -0.44 -8.40 -55.42
N ALA A 7 -0.20 -7.23 -56.01
CA ALA A 7 0.53 -6.13 -55.37
C ALA A 7 -0.26 -5.48 -54.20
N ALA A 8 -1.59 -5.44 -54.28
CA ALA A 8 -2.43 -4.81 -53.25
C ALA A 8 -2.55 -5.65 -51.96
N ARG A 9 -2.33 -6.97 -52.02
CA ARG A 9 -2.36 -7.85 -50.84
C ARG A 9 -1.04 -7.88 -50.07
N PHE A 10 0.08 -7.54 -50.71
CA PHE A 10 1.38 -7.45 -50.04
C PHE A 10 1.54 -6.15 -49.24
N ALA A 11 0.87 -5.07 -49.65
CA ALA A 11 0.93 -3.78 -48.95
C ALA A 11 0.15 -3.78 -47.62
N LEU A 12 -0.94 -4.55 -47.50
CA LEU A 12 -1.75 -4.58 -46.27
C LEU A 12 -1.10 -5.40 -45.14
N VAL A 13 -0.36 -6.46 -45.48
CA VAL A 13 0.30 -7.32 -44.47
C VAL A 13 1.56 -6.66 -43.89
N PHE A 14 2.22 -5.79 -44.65
CA PHE A 14 3.40 -5.06 -44.16
C PHE A 14 3.07 -3.94 -43.16
N SER A 15 1.86 -3.37 -43.21
CA SER A 15 1.43 -2.33 -42.26
C SER A 15 0.97 -2.88 -40.90
N CYS A 16 0.71 -4.18 -40.75
CA CYS A 16 0.25 -4.76 -39.49
C CYS A 16 1.38 -5.26 -38.57
N ALA A 17 2.65 -5.17 -39.00
CA ALA A 17 3.78 -5.76 -38.28
C ALA A 17 4.50 -4.81 -37.30
N LEU A 18 4.04 -3.56 -37.10
CA LEU A 18 4.70 -2.57 -36.22
C LEU A 18 4.03 -2.36 -34.86
N MET A 19 3.20 -3.29 -34.38
CA MET A 19 2.90 -3.35 -32.94
C MET A 19 4.03 -4.09 -32.21
N THR A 20 5.22 -3.49 -32.18
CA THR A 20 6.27 -3.94 -31.27
C THR A 20 5.78 -3.66 -29.85
N ALA A 21 5.38 -4.72 -29.12
CA ALA A 21 5.12 -4.62 -27.70
C ALA A 21 6.39 -4.07 -27.04
N THR A 22 6.35 -2.81 -26.60
CA THR A 22 7.45 -2.24 -25.82
C THR A 22 7.56 -3.07 -24.54
N PRO A 23 8.74 -3.63 -24.21
CA PRO A 23 8.90 -4.30 -22.93
C PRO A 23 8.55 -3.31 -21.83
N ALA A 24 7.57 -3.66 -20.99
CA ALA A 24 7.28 -2.88 -19.80
C ALA A 24 8.46 -3.04 -18.84
N PHE A 25 9.38 -2.08 -18.84
CA PHE A 25 10.42 -2.00 -17.83
C PHE A 25 9.74 -1.70 -16.49
N ALA A 26 9.64 -2.71 -15.62
CA ALA A 26 9.17 -2.50 -14.26
C ALA A 26 10.13 -1.54 -13.55
N GLN A 27 9.65 -0.34 -13.23
CA GLN A 27 10.44 0.64 -12.50
C GLN A 27 10.77 0.10 -11.11
N PHE A 28 12.06 0.00 -10.79
CA PHE A 28 12.54 -0.51 -9.51
C PHE A 28 12.56 0.63 -8.47
N TRP A 29 11.53 0.69 -7.63
CA TRP A 29 11.41 1.74 -6.63
C TRP A 29 12.03 1.36 -5.29
N GLN A 30 12.84 2.25 -4.72
CA GLN A 30 13.26 2.18 -3.33
C GLN A 30 12.29 2.97 -2.45
N CYS A 31 12.19 2.61 -1.16
CA CYS A 31 11.25 3.26 -0.25
C CYS A 31 11.49 4.77 -0.10
N ALA A 32 12.73 5.19 0.14
CA ALA A 32 13.08 6.59 0.36
C ALA A 32 12.79 7.51 -0.85
N PRO A 33 13.28 7.25 -2.08
CA PRO A 33 12.96 8.11 -3.21
C PRO A 33 11.47 8.09 -3.56
N TYR A 34 10.79 6.95 -3.42
CA TYR A 34 9.35 6.87 -3.67
C TYR A 34 8.54 7.67 -2.63
N ALA A 35 8.87 7.53 -1.33
CA ALA A 35 8.23 8.29 -0.27
C ALA A 35 8.41 9.81 -0.47
N ARG A 36 9.60 10.26 -0.90
CA ARG A 36 9.85 11.67 -1.23
C ARG A 36 8.95 12.16 -2.37
N GLU A 37 8.82 11.37 -3.44
CA GLU A 37 7.95 11.69 -4.57
C GLU A 37 6.49 11.90 -4.13
N ILE A 38 5.95 10.99 -3.32
CA ILE A 38 4.52 10.99 -3.00
C ILE A 38 4.15 11.85 -1.79
N SER A 39 5.09 12.16 -0.89
CA SER A 39 4.80 12.91 0.35
C SER A 39 5.22 14.38 0.29
N GLY A 40 6.08 14.77 -0.66
CA GLY A 40 6.68 16.10 -0.72
C GLY A 40 7.76 16.35 0.35
N ILE A 41 8.17 15.34 1.13
CA ILE A 41 9.29 15.44 2.06
C ILE A 41 10.61 15.38 1.29
N ASP A 42 11.38 16.47 1.34
CA ASP A 42 12.67 16.62 0.66
C ASP A 42 13.84 16.18 1.55
N LEU A 43 13.80 14.91 1.94
CA LEU A 43 14.88 14.22 2.65
C LEU A 43 15.54 13.18 1.75
N HIS A 44 16.86 13.01 1.91
CA HIS A 44 17.69 12.21 1.02
C HIS A 44 18.57 11.23 1.79
N GLY A 45 19.08 10.22 1.08
CA GLY A 45 19.87 9.15 1.68
C GLY A 45 19.02 8.06 2.32
N ASN A 46 19.65 7.25 3.17
CA ASN A 46 19.06 6.06 3.78
C ASN A 46 17.88 6.42 4.71
N ALA A 47 16.84 5.60 4.68
CA ALA A 47 15.61 5.82 5.43
C ALA A 47 15.81 5.96 6.95
N ASN A 48 16.73 5.20 7.54
CA ASN A 48 17.07 5.30 8.97
C ASN A 48 17.64 6.67 9.39
N THR A 49 18.11 7.48 8.45
CA THR A 49 18.63 8.83 8.75
C THR A 49 17.54 9.90 8.71
N TRP A 50 16.39 9.63 8.09
CA TRP A 50 15.35 10.64 7.85
C TRP A 50 14.80 11.23 9.15
N TRP A 51 14.61 10.42 10.19
CA TRP A 51 14.13 10.91 11.49
C TRP A 51 15.05 11.96 12.11
N GLY A 52 16.37 11.76 11.99
CA GLY A 52 17.37 12.71 12.47
C GLY A 52 17.43 13.96 11.59
N GLN A 53 17.43 13.77 10.26
CA GLN A 53 17.45 14.90 9.32
C GLN A 53 16.20 15.78 9.41
N ALA A 54 15.05 15.19 9.75
CA ALA A 54 13.80 15.93 9.90
C ALA A 54 13.84 16.92 11.08
N ALA A 55 14.68 16.71 12.09
CA ALA A 55 14.78 17.61 13.23
C ALA A 55 15.11 19.05 12.78
N GLY A 56 14.24 20.00 13.13
CA GLY A 56 14.39 21.42 12.77
C GLY A 56 14.04 21.75 11.31
N ARG A 57 13.68 20.76 10.48
CA ARG A 57 13.27 20.95 9.07
C ARG A 57 11.81 20.58 8.83
N TYR A 58 11.34 19.56 9.52
CA TYR A 58 9.97 19.06 9.50
C TYR A 58 9.49 18.85 10.93
N GLU A 59 8.21 19.08 11.18
CA GLU A 59 7.60 18.64 12.43
C GLU A 59 7.63 17.10 12.51
N ARG A 60 7.75 16.59 13.74
CA ARG A 60 7.79 15.16 14.04
C ARG A 60 6.86 14.85 15.21
N GLY A 61 6.30 13.66 15.24
CA GLY A 61 5.52 13.20 16.38
C GLY A 61 5.02 11.77 16.22
N HIS A 62 4.04 11.38 17.03
CA HIS A 62 3.52 10.00 17.09
C HIS A 62 2.06 9.88 16.64
N ALA A 63 1.41 11.00 16.32
CA ALA A 63 0.04 10.98 15.83
C ALA A 63 0.03 10.76 14.32
N PRO A 64 -0.65 9.73 13.79
CA PRO A 64 -0.73 9.51 12.36
C PRO A 64 -1.51 10.65 11.69
N LYS A 65 -1.02 11.10 10.54
CA LYS A 65 -1.70 12.09 9.68
C LYS A 65 -1.58 11.66 8.23
N VAL A 66 -2.61 11.88 7.43
CA VAL A 66 -2.54 11.65 5.98
C VAL A 66 -1.39 12.48 5.39
N GLY A 67 -0.58 11.87 4.53
CA GLY A 67 0.62 12.47 3.95
C GLY A 67 1.87 12.41 4.82
N ALA A 68 1.74 12.11 6.11
CA ALA A 68 2.91 11.93 6.98
C ALA A 68 3.70 10.69 6.58
N VAL A 69 5.02 10.72 6.79
CA VAL A 69 5.89 9.57 6.53
C VAL A 69 6.26 8.89 7.84
N LEU A 70 5.82 7.65 8.01
CA LEU A 70 6.24 6.77 9.10
C LEU A 70 7.71 6.38 8.91
N ALA A 71 8.56 6.69 9.89
CA ALA A 71 10.00 6.45 9.85
C ALA A 71 10.38 5.23 10.70
N PHE A 72 10.77 4.14 10.04
CA PHE A 72 11.16 2.91 10.73
C PHE A 72 12.61 2.98 11.22
N GLN A 73 12.87 2.40 12.38
CA GLN A 73 14.21 2.26 12.90
C GLN A 73 15.00 1.20 12.12
N SER A 74 16.33 1.28 12.18
CA SER A 74 17.20 0.22 11.65
C SER A 74 17.11 -1.02 12.54
N THR A 75 16.97 -2.19 11.91
CA THR A 75 17.07 -3.49 12.60
C THR A 75 18.13 -4.37 11.93
N ARG A 76 18.43 -5.55 12.52
CA ARG A 76 19.37 -6.50 11.91
C ARG A 76 18.96 -6.93 10.50
N ARG A 77 17.65 -7.03 10.24
CA ARG A 77 17.09 -7.45 8.94
C ARG A 77 16.73 -6.26 8.03
N MET A 78 16.78 -5.04 8.54
CA MET A 78 16.43 -3.80 7.85
C MET A 78 17.41 -2.68 8.21
N ARG A 79 18.68 -2.86 7.79
CA ARG A 79 19.82 -2.04 8.24
C ARG A 79 19.77 -0.58 7.79
N VAL A 80 19.12 -0.31 6.65
CA VAL A 80 18.97 1.05 6.12
C VAL A 80 17.68 1.72 6.58
N GLY A 81 16.93 1.07 7.49
CA GLY A 81 15.60 1.51 7.89
C GLY A 81 14.57 1.35 6.77
N HIS A 82 13.41 1.96 6.97
CA HIS A 82 12.35 2.04 5.98
C HIS A 82 11.53 3.30 6.21
N VAL A 83 10.85 3.78 5.17
CA VAL A 83 9.90 4.89 5.25
C VAL A 83 8.67 4.57 4.42
N ALA A 84 7.51 4.96 4.92
CA ALA A 84 6.23 4.73 4.25
C ALA A 84 5.29 5.90 4.49
N MET A 85 4.62 6.39 3.44
CA MET A 85 3.67 7.47 3.57
C MET A 85 2.31 6.92 4.04
N VAL A 86 1.68 7.61 4.97
CA VAL A 86 0.29 7.36 5.37
C VAL A 86 -0.64 7.87 4.27
N SER A 87 -1.34 6.97 3.59
CA SER A 87 -2.37 7.34 2.62
C SER A 87 -3.74 7.57 3.28
N GLN A 88 -4.03 6.88 4.38
CA GLN A 88 -5.26 7.04 5.13
C GLN A 88 -5.04 6.72 6.62
N VAL A 89 -5.73 7.45 7.50
CA VAL A 89 -5.86 7.08 8.91
C VAL A 89 -7.19 6.35 9.08
N VAL A 90 -7.16 5.09 9.52
CA VAL A 90 -8.35 4.24 9.68
C VAL A 90 -8.86 4.31 11.11
N SER A 91 -7.94 4.27 12.08
CA SER A 91 -8.22 4.44 13.52
C SER A 91 -6.96 4.92 14.23
N ASP A 92 -7.05 5.12 15.55
CA ASP A 92 -5.89 5.49 16.40
C ASP A 92 -4.74 4.46 16.31
N ARG A 93 -5.05 3.22 15.91
CA ARG A 93 -4.10 2.09 15.88
C ARG A 93 -3.92 1.47 14.50
N GLU A 94 -4.55 2.05 13.47
CA GLU A 94 -4.46 1.53 12.11
C GLU A 94 -4.39 2.64 11.07
N VAL A 95 -3.43 2.52 10.16
CA VAL A 95 -3.27 3.38 8.99
C VAL A 95 -3.13 2.53 7.74
N LEU A 96 -3.44 3.12 6.60
CA LEU A 96 -3.03 2.61 5.30
C LEU A 96 -1.76 3.31 4.86
N LEU A 97 -0.82 2.52 4.35
CA LEU A 97 0.48 2.97 3.88
C LEU A 97 0.56 2.85 2.35
N THR A 98 1.24 3.80 1.74
CA THR A 98 1.73 3.73 0.37
C THR A 98 3.25 3.83 0.39
N HIS A 99 3.93 2.82 -0.13
CA HIS A 99 5.39 2.68 -0.07
C HIS A 99 5.92 1.71 -1.13
N ALA A 100 7.24 1.60 -1.23
CA ALA A 100 7.89 0.73 -2.20
C ALA A 100 8.94 -0.16 -1.54
N ASN A 101 9.32 -1.24 -2.22
CA ASN A 101 10.37 -2.19 -1.81
C ASN A 101 10.12 -2.87 -0.46
N TRP A 102 8.86 -3.18 -0.15
CA TRP A 102 8.49 -3.86 1.09
C TRP A 102 8.27 -5.36 0.88
N SER A 103 7.18 -5.78 0.23
CA SER A 103 6.89 -7.21 0.07
C SER A 103 7.61 -7.84 -1.14
N ARG A 104 7.98 -7.02 -2.12
CA ARG A 104 8.71 -7.46 -3.33
C ARG A 104 9.77 -6.42 -3.70
N PRO A 105 10.98 -6.86 -4.14
CA PRO A 105 12.02 -5.95 -4.59
C PRO A 105 11.51 -4.95 -5.63
N GLY A 106 11.63 -3.66 -5.34
CA GLY A 106 11.26 -2.59 -6.27
C GLY A 106 9.76 -2.33 -6.44
N GLY A 107 8.88 -3.16 -5.87
CA GLY A 107 7.43 -3.06 -6.06
C GLY A 107 6.81 -1.95 -5.23
N ILE A 108 5.77 -1.30 -5.78
CA ILE A 108 4.94 -0.33 -5.05
C ILE A 108 3.72 -1.04 -4.46
N GLU A 109 3.46 -0.77 -3.18
CA GLU A 109 2.27 -1.16 -2.46
C GLU A 109 1.50 0.10 -2.08
N ARG A 110 0.20 0.12 -2.39
CA ARG A 110 -0.69 1.25 -2.12
C ARG A 110 -1.79 0.81 -1.16
N ASN A 111 -2.12 1.69 -0.23
CA ASN A 111 -3.21 1.49 0.72
C ASN A 111 -3.10 0.17 1.52
N VAL A 112 -1.87 -0.25 1.84
CA VAL A 112 -1.63 -1.48 2.59
C VAL A 112 -1.64 -1.23 4.09
N ARG A 113 -2.20 -2.15 4.86
CA ARG A 113 -2.45 -1.95 6.30
C ARG A 113 -1.15 -1.88 7.10
N ALA A 114 -1.08 -0.95 8.04
CA ALA A 114 -0.14 -0.99 9.15
C ALA A 114 -0.87 -0.77 10.47
N ILE A 115 -0.57 -1.63 11.44
CA ILE A 115 -1.20 -1.64 12.76
C ILE A 115 -0.14 -1.31 13.79
N ASP A 116 -0.46 -0.37 14.66
CA ASP A 116 0.30 -0.10 15.88
C ASP A 116 0.09 -1.27 16.86
N VAL A 117 1.19 -1.93 17.21
CA VAL A 117 1.23 -3.05 18.17
C VAL A 117 2.01 -2.69 19.43
N SER A 118 2.45 -1.43 19.56
CA SER A 118 3.10 -0.94 20.78
C SER A 118 2.19 -1.10 21.99
N ALA A 119 2.77 -1.37 23.15
CA ALA A 119 2.01 -1.45 24.40
C ALA A 119 1.39 -0.10 24.79
N ALA A 120 1.99 1.02 24.36
CA ALA A 120 1.71 2.36 24.87
C ALA A 120 0.69 3.18 24.05
N GLY A 121 0.25 2.72 22.87
CA GLY A 121 -0.61 3.59 22.04
C GLY A 121 0.14 4.52 21.09
N ASP A 122 1.47 4.44 21.02
CA ASP A 122 2.32 5.55 20.59
C ASP A 122 3.05 5.30 19.26
N TRP A 123 2.63 4.29 18.49
CA TRP A 123 3.23 3.93 17.20
C TRP A 123 4.73 3.56 17.26
N SER A 124 5.29 3.33 18.44
CA SER A 124 6.70 2.93 18.60
C SER A 124 7.01 1.54 18.02
N GLU A 125 5.99 0.72 17.78
CA GLU A 125 6.12 -0.60 17.17
C GLU A 125 4.91 -0.93 16.28
N VAL A 126 5.16 -1.38 15.04
CA VAL A 126 4.10 -1.66 14.06
C VAL A 126 4.24 -3.03 13.40
N LYS A 127 3.12 -3.60 12.97
CA LYS A 127 3.08 -4.67 11.97
C LYS A 127 2.52 -4.13 10.68
N VAL A 128 3.16 -4.47 9.57
CA VAL A 128 2.77 -4.00 8.24
C VAL A 128 2.31 -5.20 7.42
N TRP A 129 1.34 -5.01 6.54
CA TRP A 129 0.96 -5.94 5.50
C TRP A 129 2.20 -6.49 4.76
N TYR A 130 2.14 -7.75 4.35
CA TYR A 130 3.19 -8.42 3.63
C TYR A 130 2.57 -9.34 2.57
N GLY A 131 2.77 -9.00 1.30
CA GLY A 131 2.12 -9.64 0.16
C GLY A 131 2.23 -11.15 0.10
N PRO A 132 3.40 -11.77 0.38
CA PRO A 132 3.51 -13.22 0.45
C PRO A 132 2.61 -13.90 1.49
N ASN A 133 2.20 -13.19 2.54
CA ASN A 133 1.27 -13.71 3.54
C ASN A 133 -0.20 -13.45 3.18
N GLY A 134 -0.49 -12.58 2.21
CA GLY A 134 -1.86 -12.13 1.92
C GLY A 134 -2.51 -11.36 3.06
N GLY A 135 -1.71 -10.78 3.97
CA GLY A 135 -2.19 -10.12 5.18
C GLY A 135 -1.07 -9.48 5.98
N LEU A 136 -1.26 -9.26 7.28
CA LEU A 136 -0.20 -8.70 8.14
C LEU A 136 1.02 -9.60 8.19
N GLY A 137 2.20 -8.97 8.13
CA GLY A 137 3.47 -9.63 8.38
C GLY A 137 3.56 -10.19 9.80
N THR A 138 4.40 -11.20 9.96
CA THR A 138 4.63 -11.84 11.27
C THR A 138 5.56 -11.02 12.16
N SER A 139 6.45 -10.23 11.57
CA SER A 139 7.42 -9.40 12.27
C SER A 139 6.82 -8.08 12.76
N SER A 140 7.21 -7.68 13.97
CA SER A 140 7.00 -6.33 14.50
C SER A 140 8.23 -5.47 14.20
N TYR A 141 8.02 -4.21 13.86
CA TYR A 141 9.07 -3.29 13.49
C TYR A 141 9.04 -2.04 14.36
N PRO A 142 10.16 -1.69 15.02
CA PRO A 142 10.25 -0.45 15.78
C PRO A 142 10.24 0.75 14.83
N THR A 143 9.53 1.81 15.22
CA THR A 143 9.49 3.07 14.48
C THR A 143 9.94 4.22 15.37
N ASN A 144 10.29 5.35 14.75
CA ASN A 144 10.56 6.59 15.47
C ASN A 144 9.31 7.48 15.59
N GLY A 145 8.27 7.20 14.80
CA GLY A 145 7.10 8.06 14.62
C GLY A 145 6.97 8.60 13.19
N PHE A 146 6.22 9.69 13.07
CA PHE A 146 5.80 10.31 11.82
C PHE A 146 6.54 11.63 11.57
N ILE A 147 6.99 11.82 10.34
CA ILE A 147 7.52 13.08 9.82
C ILE A 147 6.39 13.75 9.04
N TYR A 148 6.05 14.98 9.39
CA TYR A 148 4.92 15.68 8.79
C TYR A 148 5.39 16.56 7.63
N SER A 149 4.81 16.34 6.44
CA SER A 149 5.07 17.11 5.21
C SER A 149 4.52 18.54 5.25
N GLY A 150 3.64 18.86 6.22
CA GLY A 150 2.92 20.13 6.31
C GLY A 150 1.75 20.28 5.33
N HIS A 151 1.61 19.38 4.36
CA HIS A 151 0.54 19.38 3.35
C HIS A 151 0.13 17.93 3.02
N ALA A 152 -1.17 17.65 2.97
CA ALA A 152 -1.65 16.34 2.53
C ALA A 152 -1.53 16.23 0.99
N PRO A 153 -0.92 15.16 0.45
CA PRO A 153 -0.85 14.95 -1.00
C PRO A 153 -2.24 14.75 -1.60
N ALA A 154 -2.41 15.13 -2.87
CA ALA A 154 -3.55 14.68 -3.66
C ALA A 154 -3.36 13.17 -3.95
N ILE A 155 -4.13 12.32 -3.28
CA ILE A 155 -4.05 10.86 -3.47
C ILE A 155 -5.06 10.44 -4.54
N ASP A 156 -4.54 9.94 -5.67
CA ASP A 156 -5.35 9.31 -6.71
C ASP A 156 -5.95 8.01 -6.14
N THR A 157 -7.23 8.07 -5.78
CA THR A 157 -7.95 6.99 -5.08
C THR A 157 -8.26 5.78 -6.00
N ASP A 158 -7.92 5.86 -7.29
CA ASP A 158 -8.30 4.85 -8.30
C ASP A 158 -7.43 3.57 -8.27
N ALA A 159 -6.39 3.51 -7.45
CA ALA A 159 -5.66 2.26 -7.20
C ALA A 159 -6.41 1.43 -6.14
N ALA A 160 -7.24 0.49 -6.62
CA ALA A 160 -7.98 -0.45 -5.80
C ALA A 160 -7.11 -1.00 -4.65
N PRO A 161 -7.64 -1.08 -3.41
CA PRO A 161 -6.92 -1.71 -2.31
C PRO A 161 -6.55 -3.14 -2.74
N ALA A 162 -5.36 -3.61 -2.35
CA ALA A 162 -5.05 -5.03 -2.41
C ALA A 162 -6.09 -5.74 -1.54
N SER A 163 -7.15 -6.23 -2.19
CA SER A 163 -8.39 -6.64 -1.57
C SER A 163 -8.17 -7.78 -0.61
N ASP A 164 -8.59 -7.58 0.63
CA ASP A 164 -8.88 -8.65 1.57
C ASP A 164 -9.78 -9.67 0.86
N ALA A 165 -9.36 -10.94 0.90
CA ALA A 165 -10.22 -12.05 0.52
C ALA A 165 -11.51 -11.97 1.34
N ALA A 166 -12.64 -11.90 0.63
CA ALA A 166 -13.97 -11.84 1.22
C ALA A 166 -14.19 -12.98 2.23
N VAL A 167 -14.43 -12.61 3.49
CA VAL A 167 -15.06 -13.52 4.46
C VAL A 167 -16.54 -13.60 4.08
N ASP A 168 -16.89 -14.69 3.39
CA ASP A 168 -18.26 -15.04 3.04
C ASP A 168 -19.08 -15.25 4.32
N THR A 169 -19.95 -14.28 4.63
CA THR A 169 -20.86 -14.33 5.80
C THR A 169 -22.26 -14.81 5.39
N SER A 170 -22.39 -15.55 4.29
CA SER A 170 -23.71 -15.99 3.78
C SER A 170 -24.23 -17.32 4.35
N ILE A 171 -23.57 -17.93 5.35
CA ILE A 171 -24.01 -19.23 5.93
C ILE A 171 -24.44 -19.14 7.40
N ILE A 172 -25.26 -18.17 7.83
CA ILE A 172 -26.10 -18.32 9.04
C ILE A 172 -27.42 -17.52 8.91
N ALA A 173 -28.36 -18.01 8.11
CA ALA A 173 -29.77 -17.60 8.22
C ALA A 173 -30.73 -18.61 7.56
N THR A 174 -30.75 -19.84 8.07
CA THR A 174 -31.91 -20.74 7.89
C THR A 174 -32.32 -21.28 9.25
N ALA A 175 -33.22 -20.56 9.92
CA ALA A 175 -34.02 -21.10 11.01
C ALA A 175 -35.48 -20.94 10.61
N ALA A 176 -36.11 -22.08 10.29
CA ALA A 176 -37.51 -22.18 9.92
C ALA A 176 -38.42 -21.76 11.10
N ALA A 177 -39.47 -21.01 10.79
CA ALA A 177 -40.53 -20.68 11.72
C ALA A 177 -41.36 -21.94 12.05
N VAL A 178 -41.44 -22.30 13.33
CA VAL A 178 -42.37 -23.31 13.85
C VAL A 178 -43.63 -22.59 14.31
N PRO A 179 -44.84 -22.96 13.84
CA PRO A 179 -46.07 -22.32 14.29
C PRO A 179 -46.47 -22.81 15.70
N VAL A 180 -46.77 -21.86 16.58
CA VAL A 180 -47.33 -22.12 17.92
C VAL A 180 -48.85 -22.17 17.83
N VAL A 181 -49.45 -23.28 18.26
CA VAL A 181 -50.91 -23.46 18.38
C VAL A 181 -51.39 -22.86 19.70
N PRO A 182 -52.47 -22.06 19.73
CA PRO A 182 -53.00 -21.52 20.98
C PRO A 182 -53.87 -22.56 21.70
N VAL A 183 -53.65 -22.74 23.01
CA VAL A 183 -54.56 -23.47 23.90
C VAL A 183 -55.58 -22.50 24.49
N ALA A 184 -56.86 -22.78 24.26
CA ALA A 184 -57.98 -22.05 24.84
C ALA A 184 -58.13 -22.40 26.34
N GLY A 185 -58.17 -21.39 27.20
CA GLY A 185 -58.41 -21.52 28.63
C GLY A 185 -59.92 -21.67 28.96
N ARG A 186 -60.20 -22.50 29.96
CA ARG A 186 -61.43 -22.46 30.77
C ARG A 186 -61.22 -21.53 31.96
#